data_AF-A0A1M5RMY9-F1
#
_entry.id   AF-A0A1M5RMY9-F1
#
_cell.length_a   1.000
_cell.length_b   1.000
_cell.length_c   1.000
_cell.angle_alpha   90.00
_cell.angle_beta   90.00
_cell.angle_gamma   90.00
#
_symmetry.space_group_name_H-M   'P 1'
#
loop_
_entity.id
_entity.type
_entity.pdbx_description
1 polymer ?
#
loop_
_entity_poly.entity_id
_entity_poly.type
_entity_poly.pdbx_seq_one_letter_code
_entity_poly.pdbx_strand_id
1 'polypeptide(L)'
;MQIPPLMPNVQNGKIDLTKPKPKAADGKPEVKDEYVKSEVQPKITYDKPGRADENTIKRLMEESEKAYQHLRQLVEELLKRQGLTFRELEKAEIDEAARLEARAMLEEGGILSPEKVSDRIVEFAKAISGGDRSKIEMLRGAIIEGFKAAEAVLGGLPEISKKTYELVMQKLDAWMEDRM
;
A
#
# COMPACT_ATOMS: atom_id res chain seq x y z
N MET A 1 6.43 -71.47 25.39
CA MET A 1 5.63 -71.08 24.21
C MET A 1 6.29 -69.88 23.56
N GLN A 2 6.64 -70.04 22.28
CA GLN A 2 7.12 -69.06 21.29
C GLN A 2 8.57 -68.50 21.34
N ILE A 3 9.22 -68.75 20.20
CA ILE A 3 10.59 -68.52 19.70
C ILE A 3 10.63 -67.11 19.01
N PRO A 4 11.81 -66.47 18.83
CA PRO A 4 12.03 -65.02 18.72
C PRO A 4 12.15 -64.53 17.25
N PRO A 5 13.06 -63.60 16.86
CA PRO A 5 13.17 -62.13 17.03
C PRO A 5 13.06 -61.39 15.67
N LEU A 6 13.23 -60.06 15.64
CA LEU A 6 14.13 -59.30 14.72
C LEU A 6 13.84 -57.79 14.71
N MET A 7 14.81 -57.01 15.23
CA MET A 7 15.16 -55.66 14.74
C MET A 7 15.86 -55.79 13.36
N PRO A 8 16.15 -54.72 12.54
CA PRO A 8 16.58 -53.38 12.98
C PRO A 8 16.32 -52.14 12.08
N ASN A 9 16.79 -51.00 12.64
CA ASN A 9 17.29 -49.76 12.01
C ASN A 9 16.26 -48.79 11.41
N VAL A 10 16.35 -47.48 11.63
CA VAL A 10 17.50 -46.62 11.26
C VAL A 10 17.75 -45.49 12.29
N GLN A 11 19.06 -45.23 12.48
CA GLN A 11 19.75 -44.02 12.99
C GLN A 11 18.92 -42.71 12.91
N ASN A 12 19.05 -41.70 13.78
CA ASN A 12 20.26 -41.00 14.27
C ASN A 12 19.73 -39.96 15.30
N GLY A 13 20.36 -39.61 16.42
CA GLY A 13 21.76 -39.24 16.56
C GLY A 13 21.87 -37.78 17.03
N LYS A 14 21.86 -37.59 18.35
CA LYS A 14 22.63 -36.62 19.17
C LYS A 14 22.65 -35.12 18.83
N ILE A 15 22.21 -34.36 19.83
CA ILE A 15 22.64 -32.99 20.20
C ILE A 15 24.18 -32.88 20.33
N ASP A 16 24.80 -31.76 19.91
CA ASP A 16 25.26 -30.68 20.81
C ASP A 16 26.08 -29.55 20.11
N LEU A 17 25.94 -28.34 20.69
CA LEU A 17 26.92 -27.25 20.89
C LEU A 17 27.50 -26.50 19.67
N THR A 18 27.05 -25.25 19.45
CA THR A 18 27.93 -24.05 19.50
C THR A 18 27.14 -22.74 19.29
N LYS A 19 27.20 -21.86 20.33
CA LYS A 19 27.07 -20.38 20.33
C LYS A 19 25.69 -19.71 20.58
N PRO A 20 25.67 -18.50 21.21
CA PRO A 20 24.87 -18.21 22.42
C PRO A 20 23.60 -17.36 22.20
N LYS A 21 22.72 -17.36 23.23
CA LYS A 21 21.56 -16.47 23.44
C LYS A 21 22.00 -15.21 24.27
N PRO A 22 21.10 -14.24 24.53
CA PRO A 22 20.87 -12.98 23.82
C PRO A 22 21.50 -11.75 24.55
N LYS A 23 21.57 -10.59 23.88
CA LYS A 23 21.61 -9.28 24.57
C LYS A 23 20.43 -8.43 24.10
N ALA A 24 19.54 -8.13 25.03
CA ALA A 24 18.57 -7.06 24.92
C ALA A 24 19.30 -5.71 24.98
N ALA A 25 18.89 -4.78 24.12
CA ALA A 25 19.06 -3.35 24.32
C ALA A 25 17.84 -2.64 23.74
N ASP A 26 17.07 -2.04 24.64
CA ASP A 26 16.00 -1.09 24.41
C ASP A 26 16.38 0.01 23.40
N GLY A 27 15.46 0.32 22.49
CA GLY A 27 15.54 1.46 21.60
C GLY A 27 14.25 1.61 20.79
N LYS A 28 13.43 2.60 21.16
CA LYS A 28 12.14 3.01 20.57
C LYS A 28 12.15 2.99 19.02
N PRO A 29 11.13 2.47 18.32
CA PRO A 29 11.03 2.66 16.88
C PRO A 29 10.51 4.06 16.57
N GLU A 30 11.42 4.91 16.10
CA GLU A 30 11.14 6.14 15.36
C GLU A 30 10.51 5.72 14.01
N VAL A 31 9.26 6.10 13.77
CA VAL A 31 8.58 5.84 12.49
C VAL A 31 9.24 6.70 11.43
N LYS A 32 10.16 6.11 10.67
CA LYS A 32 10.64 6.66 9.40
C LYS A 32 9.70 6.19 8.31
N ASP A 33 8.99 7.13 7.70
CA ASP A 33 8.28 6.89 6.44
C ASP A 33 9.32 6.70 5.32
N GLU A 34 9.87 5.49 5.23
CA GLU A 34 10.75 5.09 4.13
C GLU A 34 9.92 4.42 3.04
N TYR A 35 9.98 4.99 1.83
CA TYR A 35 9.44 4.37 0.62
C TYR A 35 10.19 3.07 0.34
N VAL A 36 9.54 1.92 0.55
CA VAL A 36 10.09 0.60 0.23
C VAL A 36 9.81 0.29 -1.24
N LYS A 37 10.86 0.31 -2.07
CA LYS A 37 10.81 -0.21 -3.44
C LYS A 37 10.76 -1.74 -3.38
N SER A 38 9.64 -2.33 -3.76
CA SER A 38 9.45 -3.79 -3.78
C SER A 38 10.50 -4.49 -4.66
N GLU A 39 11.13 -5.55 -4.13
CA GLU A 39 12.07 -6.41 -4.87
C GLU A 39 11.33 -7.22 -5.95
N VAL A 40 11.93 -7.28 -7.14
CA VAL A 40 11.38 -7.92 -8.33
C VAL A 40 11.40 -9.44 -8.17
N GLN A 41 10.21 -10.06 -8.08
CA GLN A 41 10.05 -11.52 -8.10
C GLN A 41 10.33 -12.10 -9.50
N PRO A 42 10.89 -13.33 -9.62
CA PRO A 42 11.32 -13.91 -10.88
C PRO A 42 10.16 -14.26 -11.82
N LYS A 43 10.40 -14.00 -13.11
CA LYS A 43 9.46 -14.05 -14.23
C LYS A 43 8.96 -15.48 -14.50
N ILE A 44 7.71 -15.77 -14.16
CA ILE A 44 7.02 -16.97 -14.64
C ILE A 44 6.67 -16.74 -16.12
N THR A 45 7.16 -17.62 -16.99
CA THR A 45 6.93 -17.57 -18.43
C THR A 45 5.75 -18.47 -18.78
N TYR A 46 4.63 -17.86 -19.13
CA TYR A 46 3.55 -18.46 -19.94
C TYR A 46 3.06 -17.40 -20.94
N ASP A 47 2.52 -17.86 -22.08
CA ASP A 47 1.94 -17.12 -23.22
C ASP A 47 1.44 -15.71 -22.87
N LYS A 48 1.73 -14.68 -23.69
CA LYS A 48 1.57 -13.25 -23.34
C LYS A 48 0.18 -12.67 -23.69
N PRO A 49 -0.80 -12.64 -22.77
CA PRO A 49 -1.73 -11.53 -22.67
C PRO A 49 -1.09 -10.39 -21.87
N GLY A 50 -1.13 -9.18 -22.44
CA GLY A 50 -0.95 -7.89 -21.77
C GLY A 50 0.33 -7.72 -20.95
N ARG A 51 1.41 -7.21 -21.57
CA ARG A 51 2.56 -6.69 -20.81
C ARG A 51 2.09 -5.49 -19.97
N ALA A 52 2.66 -5.30 -18.79
CA ALA A 52 2.36 -4.13 -17.96
C ALA A 52 2.58 -2.83 -18.76
N ASP A 53 1.66 -1.88 -18.65
CA ASP A 53 1.78 -0.57 -19.28
C ASP A 53 2.68 0.34 -18.43
N GLU A 54 3.98 0.24 -18.68
CA GLU A 54 5.02 0.98 -17.97
C GLU A 54 4.84 2.50 -18.08
N ASN A 55 4.32 3.01 -19.20
CA ASN A 55 4.10 4.44 -19.40
C ASN A 55 2.96 4.96 -18.50
N THR A 56 1.85 4.22 -18.46
CA THR A 56 0.73 4.57 -17.59
C THR A 56 1.13 4.47 -16.12
N ILE A 57 1.86 3.42 -15.73
CA ILE A 57 2.39 3.28 -14.35
C ILE A 57 3.26 4.48 -13.98
N LYS A 58 4.19 4.88 -14.87
CA LYS A 58 5.07 6.02 -14.62
C LYS A 58 4.29 7.32 -14.45
N ARG A 59 3.32 7.60 -15.33
CA ARG A 59 2.44 8.78 -15.22
C ARG A 59 1.69 8.79 -13.88
N LEU A 60 1.09 7.67 -13.50
CA LEU A 60 0.34 7.56 -12.24
C LEU A 60 1.24 7.79 -11.01
N MET A 61 2.47 7.30 -11.04
CA MET A 61 3.46 7.55 -9.99
C MET A 61 3.83 9.03 -9.92
N GLU A 62 4.04 9.69 -11.06
CA GLU A 62 4.30 11.14 -11.12
C GLU A 62 3.11 11.97 -10.61
N GLU A 63 1.87 11.55 -10.89
CA GLU A 63 0.66 12.20 -10.37
C GLU A 63 0.51 12.04 -8.85
N SER A 64 0.82 10.86 -8.32
CA SER A 64 0.84 10.61 -6.88
C SER A 64 1.92 11.45 -6.19
N GLU A 65 3.12 11.55 -6.79
CA GLU A 65 4.20 12.37 -6.27
C GLU A 65 3.83 13.85 -6.25
N LYS A 66 3.19 14.36 -7.31
CA LYS A 66 2.68 15.74 -7.34
C LYS A 66 1.68 16.01 -6.22
N ALA A 67 0.75 15.08 -5.98
CA ALA A 67 -0.23 15.20 -4.89
C ALA A 67 0.46 15.23 -3.52
N TYR A 68 1.46 14.37 -3.32
CA TYR A 68 2.26 14.34 -2.09
C TYR A 68 3.04 15.63 -1.88
N GLN A 69 3.72 16.12 -2.92
CA GLN A 69 4.49 17.37 -2.83
C GLN A 69 3.57 18.57 -2.55
N HIS A 70 2.38 18.61 -3.14
CA HIS A 70 1.42 19.67 -2.86
C HIS A 70 0.95 19.65 -1.40
N LEU A 71 0.62 18.48 -0.85
CA LEU A 71 0.30 18.35 0.58
C LEU A 71 1.48 18.79 1.46
N ARG A 72 2.70 18.37 1.14
CA ARG A 72 3.90 18.75 1.89
C ARG A 72 4.11 20.27 1.88
N GLN A 73 3.94 20.91 0.73
CA GLN A 73 4.04 22.37 0.58
C GLN A 73 2.99 23.09 1.41
N LEU A 74 1.73 22.62 1.39
CA LEU A 74 0.65 23.17 2.19
C LEU A 74 1.01 23.15 3.69
N VAL A 75 1.48 22.01 4.19
CA VAL A 75 1.90 21.87 5.59
C VAL A 75 3.10 22.75 5.89
N GLU A 76 4.09 22.81 5.00
CA GLU A 76 5.28 23.65 5.18
C GLU A 76 4.92 25.14 5.29
N GLU A 77 4.02 25.64 4.43
CA GLU A 77 3.56 27.03 4.46
C GLU A 77 2.70 27.34 5.70
N LEU A 78 1.83 26.40 6.12
CA LEU A 78 1.08 26.52 7.38
C LEU A 78 2.02 26.68 8.58
N LEU A 79 3.09 25.88 8.64
CA LEU A 79 4.07 25.95 9.72
C LEU A 79 4.88 27.25 9.67
N LYS A 80 5.36 27.65 8.49
CA LYS A 80 6.14 28.88 8.30
C LYS A 80 5.38 30.13 8.74
N ARG A 81 4.09 30.23 8.43
CA ARG A 81 3.24 31.36 8.86
C ARG A 81 3.14 31.50 10.38
N GLN A 82 3.29 30.39 11.09
CA GLN A 82 3.27 30.34 12.56
C GLN A 82 4.68 30.42 13.17
N GLY A 83 5.72 30.57 12.35
CA GLY A 83 7.11 30.53 12.81
C GLY A 83 7.55 29.16 13.33
N LEU A 84 6.83 28.09 12.94
CA LEU A 84 7.07 26.72 13.36
C LEU A 84 7.87 25.94 12.32
N THR A 85 8.39 24.79 12.76
CA THR A 85 9.05 23.80 11.90
C THR A 85 8.31 22.47 11.94
N PHE A 86 8.65 21.53 11.06
CA PHE A 86 8.06 20.18 11.07
C PHE A 86 8.26 19.43 12.40
N ARG A 87 9.31 19.77 13.18
CA ARG A 87 9.53 19.19 14.51
C ARG A 87 8.51 19.65 15.55
N GLU A 88 7.76 20.70 15.23
CA GLU A 88 6.79 21.35 16.12
C GLU A 88 5.36 21.24 15.58
N LEU A 89 5.11 20.27 14.68
CA LEU A 89 3.81 20.07 14.04
C LEU A 89 2.66 19.92 15.05
N GLU A 90 2.91 19.31 16.21
CA GLU A 90 1.92 19.15 17.28
C GLU A 90 1.43 20.48 17.87
N LYS A 91 2.20 21.56 17.73
CA LYS A 91 1.84 22.91 18.18
C LYS A 91 1.13 23.72 17.10
N ALA A 92 1.04 23.19 15.88
CA ALA A 92 0.53 23.93 14.75
C ALA A 92 -1.00 24.02 14.81
N GLU A 93 -1.52 25.21 14.58
CA GLU A 93 -2.94 25.45 14.40
C GLU A 93 -3.29 25.44 12.90
N ILE A 94 -4.47 24.94 12.55
CA ILE A 94 -4.93 24.96 11.16
C ILE A 94 -5.51 26.34 10.84
N ASP A 95 -4.78 27.11 10.04
CA ASP A 95 -5.25 28.40 9.54
C ASP A 95 -6.33 28.25 8.45
N GLU A 96 -7.10 29.31 8.23
CA GLU A 96 -8.22 29.28 7.28
C GLU A 96 -7.78 29.05 5.83
N ALA A 97 -6.65 29.62 5.42
CA ALA A 97 -6.15 29.45 4.06
C ALA A 97 -5.73 27.99 3.81
N ALA A 98 -5.04 27.37 4.77
CA ALA A 98 -4.67 25.97 4.68
C ALA A 98 -5.88 25.04 4.67
N ARG A 99 -6.90 25.34 5.49
CA ARG A 99 -8.17 24.61 5.50
C ARG A 99 -8.91 24.70 4.16
N LEU A 100 -8.95 25.88 3.54
CA LEU A 100 -9.59 26.09 2.24
C LEU A 100 -8.88 25.32 1.13
N GLU A 101 -7.55 25.35 1.11
CA GLU A 101 -6.75 24.63 0.11
C GLU A 101 -6.85 23.10 0.28
N ALA A 102 -6.76 22.60 1.52
CA ALA A 102 -7.01 21.19 1.81
C ALA A 102 -8.41 20.75 1.37
N ARG A 103 -9.42 21.59 1.61
CA ARG A 103 -10.79 21.31 1.18
C ARG A 103 -10.89 21.26 -0.34
N ALA A 104 -10.29 22.19 -1.07
CA ALA A 104 -10.27 22.18 -2.53
C ALA A 104 -9.58 20.92 -3.10
N MET A 105 -8.57 20.38 -2.43
CA MET A 105 -7.94 19.12 -2.83
C MET A 105 -8.86 17.90 -2.66
N LEU A 106 -9.80 17.95 -1.72
CA LEU A 106 -10.70 16.84 -1.37
C LEU A 106 -12.09 16.93 -2.03
N GLU A 107 -12.53 18.13 -2.38
CA GLU A 107 -13.79 18.39 -3.08
C GLU A 107 -13.79 17.78 -4.50
N GLU A 108 -14.96 17.77 -5.14
CA GLU A 108 -15.14 17.17 -6.46
C GLU A 108 -14.15 17.74 -7.49
N GLY A 109 -13.45 16.86 -8.19
CA GLY A 109 -12.40 17.23 -9.15
C GLY A 109 -11.04 17.54 -8.51
N GLY A 110 -10.96 17.63 -7.18
CA GLY A 110 -9.71 17.79 -6.44
C GLY A 110 -8.77 16.59 -6.59
N ILE A 111 -7.46 16.83 -6.49
CA ILE A 111 -6.42 15.83 -6.73
C ILE A 111 -6.45 14.66 -5.72
N LEU A 112 -7.00 14.88 -4.53
CA LEU A 112 -7.20 13.87 -3.48
C LEU A 112 -8.67 13.50 -3.27
N SER A 113 -9.55 13.93 -4.19
CA SER A 113 -10.96 13.55 -4.15
C SER A 113 -11.14 12.03 -4.29
N PRO A 114 -12.19 11.44 -3.68
CA PRO A 114 -12.45 10.01 -3.79
C PRO A 114 -12.51 9.50 -5.24
N GLU A 115 -13.06 10.31 -6.14
CA GLU A 115 -13.17 9.99 -7.56
C GLU A 115 -11.80 9.89 -8.23
N LYS A 116 -10.94 10.90 -8.05
CA LYS A 116 -9.59 10.91 -8.64
C LYS A 116 -8.67 9.87 -8.04
N VAL A 117 -8.75 9.63 -6.73
CA VAL A 117 -7.95 8.59 -6.08
C VAL A 117 -8.38 7.21 -6.56
N SER A 118 -9.68 6.95 -6.64
CA SER A 118 -10.19 5.65 -7.12
C SER A 118 -9.86 5.41 -8.60
N ASP A 119 -9.91 6.45 -9.45
CA ASP A 119 -9.43 6.38 -10.84
C ASP A 119 -7.99 5.89 -10.90
N ARG A 120 -7.08 6.55 -10.18
CA ARG A 120 -5.66 6.17 -10.18
C ARG A 120 -5.43 4.74 -9.72
N ILE A 121 -6.15 4.27 -8.69
CA ILE A 121 -6.02 2.89 -8.19
C ILE A 121 -6.45 1.89 -9.28
N VAL A 122 -7.58 2.15 -9.96
CA VAL A 122 -8.11 1.25 -10.99
C VAL A 122 -7.27 1.32 -12.27
N GLU A 123 -6.83 2.50 -12.69
CA GLU A 123 -5.90 2.67 -13.80
C GLU A 123 -4.57 1.96 -13.53
N PHE A 124 -4.05 2.04 -12.30
CA PHE A 124 -2.86 1.31 -11.91
C PHE A 124 -3.08 -0.21 -11.99
N ALA A 125 -4.20 -0.71 -11.46
CA ALA A 125 -4.57 -2.12 -11.51
C ALA A 125 -4.66 -2.64 -12.97
N LYS A 126 -5.29 -1.85 -13.86
CA LYS A 126 -5.35 -2.13 -15.30
C LYS A 126 -3.96 -2.13 -15.93
N ALA A 127 -3.13 -1.14 -15.60
CA ALA A 127 -1.79 -1.01 -16.18
C ALA A 127 -0.87 -2.18 -15.77
N ILE A 128 -0.86 -2.58 -14.51
CA ILE A 128 -0.02 -3.71 -14.04
C ILE A 128 -0.50 -5.07 -14.56
N SER A 129 -1.81 -5.23 -14.79
CA SER A 129 -2.37 -6.47 -15.32
C SER A 129 -2.24 -6.57 -16.84
N GLY A 130 -1.87 -5.47 -17.51
CA GLY A 130 -1.90 -5.35 -18.96
C GLY A 130 -3.31 -5.32 -19.53
N GLY A 131 -4.30 -4.87 -18.74
CA GLY A 131 -5.72 -4.88 -19.09
C GLY A 131 -6.36 -6.27 -19.02
N ASP A 132 -5.66 -7.26 -18.46
CA ASP A 132 -6.14 -8.64 -18.37
C ASP A 132 -7.26 -8.78 -17.33
N ARG A 133 -8.50 -8.90 -17.82
CA ARG A 133 -9.70 -9.05 -17.00
C ARG A 133 -9.74 -10.36 -16.21
N SER A 134 -9.00 -11.40 -16.63
CA SER A 134 -8.92 -12.66 -15.87
C SER A 134 -8.25 -12.48 -14.50
N LYS A 135 -7.52 -11.38 -14.31
CA LYS A 135 -6.84 -11.03 -13.06
C LYS A 135 -7.67 -10.12 -12.14
N ILE A 136 -8.88 -9.70 -12.52
CA ILE A 136 -9.69 -8.75 -11.74
C ILE A 136 -9.91 -9.23 -10.30
N GLU A 137 -10.26 -10.50 -10.10
CA GLU A 137 -10.51 -11.02 -8.75
C GLU A 137 -9.25 -11.05 -7.88
N MET A 138 -8.09 -11.37 -8.49
CA MET A 138 -6.80 -11.27 -7.81
C MET A 138 -6.48 -9.81 -7.42
N LEU A 139 -6.70 -8.87 -8.34
CA LEU A 139 -6.47 -7.43 -8.10
C LEU A 139 -7.41 -6.89 -7.04
N ARG A 140 -8.69 -7.26 -7.08
CA ARG A 140 -9.69 -6.91 -6.07
C ARG A 140 -9.24 -7.39 -4.69
N GLY A 141 -8.82 -8.64 -4.58
CA GLY A 141 -8.26 -9.20 -3.33
C GLY A 141 -7.10 -8.37 -2.80
N ALA A 142 -6.10 -8.08 -3.64
CA ALA A 142 -4.94 -7.28 -3.26
C ALA A 142 -5.30 -5.84 -2.83
N ILE A 143 -6.28 -5.22 -3.51
CA ILE A 143 -6.77 -3.89 -3.14
C ILE A 143 -7.48 -3.92 -1.78
N ILE A 144 -8.36 -4.91 -1.56
CA ILE A 144 -9.05 -5.08 -0.26
C ILE A 144 -8.03 -5.27 0.87
N GLU A 145 -7.00 -6.09 0.65
CA GLU A 145 -5.92 -6.28 1.61
C GLU A 145 -5.15 -4.98 1.87
N GLY A 146 -4.87 -4.18 0.84
CA GLY A 146 -4.24 -2.87 0.98
C GLY A 146 -5.06 -1.90 1.85
N PHE A 147 -6.37 -1.82 1.62
CA PHE A 147 -7.25 -0.99 2.45
C PHE A 147 -7.34 -1.48 3.90
N LYS A 148 -7.38 -2.80 4.14
CA LYS A 148 -7.34 -3.38 5.48
C LYS A 148 -6.02 -3.08 6.20
N ALA A 149 -4.90 -3.15 5.49
CA ALA A 149 -3.59 -2.79 6.05
C ALA A 149 -3.55 -1.32 6.44
N ALA A 150 -4.07 -0.42 5.59
CA ALA A 150 -4.20 0.99 5.91
C ALA A 150 -5.10 1.24 7.13
N GLU A 151 -6.24 0.56 7.21
CA GLU A 151 -7.15 0.63 8.37
C GLU A 151 -6.45 0.24 9.67
N ALA A 152 -5.66 -0.84 9.65
CA ALA A 152 -4.91 -1.31 10.81
C ALA A 152 -3.84 -0.32 11.26
N VAL A 153 -3.14 0.33 10.33
CA VAL A 153 -2.09 1.32 10.63
C VAL A 153 -2.69 2.61 11.20
N LEU A 154 -3.83 3.04 10.67
CA LEU A 154 -4.46 4.31 11.05
C LEU A 154 -5.42 4.17 12.25
N GLY A 155 -5.73 2.96 12.70
CA GLY A 155 -6.72 2.70 13.75
C GLY A 155 -8.16 2.91 13.28
N GLY A 156 -8.40 2.84 11.97
CA GLY A 156 -9.69 3.10 11.33
C GLY A 156 -9.55 3.90 10.04
N LEU A 157 -10.39 3.61 9.05
CA LEU A 157 -10.48 4.44 7.84
C LEU A 157 -11.48 5.58 8.05
N PRO A 158 -11.10 6.83 7.71
CA PRO A 158 -12.05 7.94 7.69
C PRO A 158 -13.07 7.74 6.56
N GLU A 159 -14.22 8.40 6.67
CA GLU A 159 -15.34 8.26 5.74
C GLU A 159 -14.94 8.52 4.28
N ILE A 160 -14.08 9.50 4.05
CA ILE A 160 -13.59 9.82 2.71
C ILE A 160 -12.80 8.65 2.09
N SER A 161 -12.01 7.93 2.88
CA SER A 161 -11.26 6.76 2.43
C SER A 161 -12.17 5.56 2.17
N LYS A 162 -13.25 5.41 2.94
CA LYS A 162 -14.30 4.39 2.69
C LYS A 162 -15.01 4.67 1.37
N LYS A 163 -15.34 5.94 1.10
CA LYS A 163 -15.91 6.35 -0.19
C LYS A 163 -14.96 6.04 -1.35
N THR A 164 -13.65 6.27 -1.19
CA THR A 164 -12.66 5.85 -2.20
C THR A 164 -12.69 4.34 -2.42
N TYR A 165 -12.71 3.55 -1.35
CA TYR A 165 -12.79 2.09 -1.43
C TYR A 165 -14.02 1.62 -2.21
N GLU A 166 -15.21 2.15 -1.88
CA GLU A 166 -16.46 1.81 -2.56
C GLU A 166 -16.40 2.12 -4.06
N LEU A 167 -15.90 3.30 -4.42
CA LEU A 167 -15.73 3.69 -5.83
C LEU A 167 -14.75 2.78 -6.57
N VAL A 168 -13.66 2.36 -5.92
CA VAL A 168 -12.74 1.38 -6.52
C VAL A 168 -13.46 0.06 -6.79
N MET A 169 -14.24 -0.46 -5.84
CA MET A 169 -14.99 -1.70 -6.05
C MET A 169 -15.99 -1.57 -7.20
N GLN A 170 -16.76 -0.49 -7.24
CA GLN A 170 -17.72 -0.21 -8.33
C GLN A 170 -17.02 -0.12 -9.69
N LYS A 171 -15.85 0.52 -9.77
CA LYS A 171 -15.08 0.65 -11.01
C LYS A 171 -14.46 -0.67 -11.46
N LEU A 172 -14.10 -1.56 -10.53
CA LEU A 172 -13.66 -2.92 -10.85
C LEU A 172 -14.83 -3.77 -11.35
N ASP A 173 -16.01 -3.65 -10.73
CA ASP A 173 -17.24 -4.32 -11.18
C ASP A 173 -17.61 -3.86 -12.60
N ALA A 174 -17.65 -2.55 -12.83
CA ALA A 174 -17.89 -1.99 -14.15
C ALA A 174 -16.87 -2.48 -15.19
N TRP A 175 -15.59 -2.58 -14.83
CA TRP A 175 -14.56 -3.11 -15.74
C TRP A 175 -14.77 -4.59 -16.07
N MET A 176 -15.32 -5.37 -15.14
CA MET A 176 -15.71 -6.76 -15.39
C MET A 176 -16.92 -6.83 -16.33
N GLU A 177 -17.93 -5.98 -16.10
CA GLU A 177 -19.22 -5.92 -16.79
C GLU A 177 -19.18 -5.29 -18.18
N ASP A 178 -18.15 -4.50 -18.51
CA ASP A 178 -17.89 -3.84 -19.81
C ASP A 178 -17.60 -4.85 -20.95
N ARG A 179 -18.28 -6.00 -20.94
CA ARG A 179 -18.30 -7.08 -21.93
C ARG A 179 -19.53 -7.02 -22.84
N MET A 180 -20.28 -5.91 -22.82
CA MET A 180 -21.48 -5.70 -23.63
C MET A 180 -21.18 -4.78 -24.80
#